data_AF-A0A453RQG3-F1
#
_entry.id   AF-A0A453RQG3-F1
#
_cell.length_a   1.000
_cell.length_b   1.000
_cell.length_c   1.000
_cell.angle_alpha   90.00
_cell.angle_beta   90.00
_cell.angle_gamma   90.00
#
_symmetry.space_group_name_H-M   'P 1'
#
loop_
_entity.id
_entity.type
_entity.pdbx_description
1 polymer ?
#
loop_
_entity_poly.entity_id
_entity_poly.type
_entity_poly.pdbx_seq_one_letter_code
_entity_poly.pdbx_strand_id
1 'polypeptide(L)'
;MPQDEKAAVSPYELYEKLSSSYPSLLQPLVHERDMFMAWSLKRSKAVNKSKTVVGVIGKGHMNGVVYALISDQGDLRFRDLVGRESSETWASSVVKGLVRDTVIGLALWALYELLQAAAVHIKL
;
A
#
# COMPACT_ATOMS: atom_id res chain seq x y z
N MET A 1 -20.91 -32.20 -31.78
CA MET A 1 -20.68 -30.93 -31.06
C MET A 1 -21.51 -30.98 -29.78
N PRO A 2 -20.90 -31.00 -28.59
CA PRO A 2 -21.60 -31.28 -27.34
C PRO A 2 -22.53 -30.11 -26.94
N GLN A 3 -23.68 -30.43 -26.35
CA GLN A 3 -24.78 -29.51 -26.02
C GLN A 3 -24.61 -28.77 -24.68
N ASP A 4 -23.39 -28.45 -24.26
CA ASP A 4 -23.11 -27.92 -22.91
C ASP A 4 -23.11 -26.38 -22.80
N GLU A 5 -23.56 -25.67 -23.85
CA GLU A 5 -23.48 -24.20 -23.92
C GLU A 5 -24.73 -23.48 -23.35
N LYS A 6 -25.79 -24.23 -23.00
CA LYS A 6 -27.11 -23.66 -22.67
C LYS A 6 -27.40 -23.50 -21.17
N ALA A 7 -26.50 -23.89 -20.28
CA ALA A 7 -26.71 -23.82 -18.83
C ALA A 7 -26.10 -22.57 -18.16
N ALA A 8 -25.86 -21.49 -18.91
CA ALA A 8 -25.48 -20.21 -18.33
C ALA A 8 -26.70 -19.54 -17.69
N VAL A 9 -27.09 -20.03 -16.51
CA VAL A 9 -28.07 -19.36 -15.63
C VAL A 9 -27.61 -17.93 -15.44
N SER A 10 -28.48 -16.99 -15.78
CA SER A 10 -28.19 -15.56 -15.65
C SER A 10 -27.84 -15.26 -14.18
N PRO A 11 -26.78 -14.46 -13.89
CA PRO A 11 -26.42 -14.10 -12.52
C PRO A 11 -27.60 -13.52 -11.72
N TYR A 12 -28.53 -12.86 -12.41
CA TYR A 12 -29.75 -12.30 -11.82
C TYR A 12 -30.72 -13.39 -11.33
N GLU A 13 -30.88 -14.51 -12.04
CA GLU A 13 -31.72 -15.63 -11.59
C GLU A 13 -31.14 -16.30 -10.35
N LEU A 14 -29.80 -16.36 -10.24
CA LEU A 14 -29.13 -16.86 -9.05
C LEU A 14 -29.39 -15.94 -7.86
N TYR A 15 -29.24 -14.62 -8.04
CA TYR A 15 -29.53 -13.65 -6.96
C TYR A 15 -30.99 -13.69 -6.53
N GLU A 16 -31.92 -13.83 -7.47
CA GLU A 16 -33.34 -13.93 -7.19
C GLU A 16 -33.65 -15.18 -6.34
N LYS A 17 -33.16 -16.35 -6.75
CA LYS A 17 -33.32 -17.59 -5.96
C LYS A 17 -32.68 -17.47 -4.58
N LEU A 18 -31.44 -16.97 -4.49
CA LEU A 18 -30.76 -16.76 -3.22
C LEU A 18 -31.52 -15.77 -2.33
N SER A 19 -32.10 -14.71 -2.91
CA SER A 19 -32.91 -13.74 -2.15
C SER A 19 -34.16 -14.38 -1.55
N SER A 20 -34.82 -15.28 -2.29
CA SER A 20 -36.02 -15.96 -1.83
C SER A 20 -35.74 -17.07 -0.82
N SER A 21 -34.67 -17.85 -1.04
CA SER A 21 -34.37 -19.04 -0.24
C SER A 21 -33.52 -18.71 0.99
N TYR A 22 -32.63 -17.72 0.89
CA TYR A 22 -31.65 -17.37 1.92
C TYR A 22 -31.43 -15.85 1.99
N PRO A 23 -32.44 -15.07 2.41
CA PRO A 23 -32.38 -13.59 2.41
C PRO A 23 -31.22 -13.03 3.24
N SER A 24 -30.80 -13.73 4.31
CA SER A 24 -29.67 -13.34 5.15
C SER A 24 -28.31 -13.39 4.44
N LEU A 25 -28.18 -14.15 3.34
CA LEU A 25 -26.93 -14.26 2.59
C LEU A 25 -26.70 -13.12 1.59
N LEU A 26 -27.76 -12.39 1.21
CA LEU A 26 -27.64 -11.33 0.22
C LEU A 26 -26.70 -10.22 0.70
N GLN A 27 -26.84 -9.78 1.96
CA GLN A 27 -26.03 -8.70 2.50
C GLN A 27 -24.53 -9.07 2.53
N PRO A 28 -24.11 -10.22 3.10
CA PRO A 28 -22.73 -10.69 2.99
C PRO A 28 -22.23 -10.82 1.55
N LEU A 29 -23.03 -11.36 0.63
CA LEU A 29 -22.64 -11.53 -0.78
C LEU A 29 -22.41 -10.21 -1.52
N VAL A 30 -23.16 -9.17 -1.19
CA VAL A 30 -22.94 -7.82 -1.73
C VAL A 30 -21.70 -7.20 -1.10
N HIS A 31 -21.53 -7.35 0.22
CA HIS A 31 -20.37 -6.84 0.95
C HIS A 31 -19.04 -7.43 0.43
N GLU A 32 -18.95 -8.76 0.30
CA GLU A 32 -17.78 -9.45 -0.22
C GLU A 32 -17.44 -9.03 -1.66
N ARG A 33 -18.47 -8.78 -2.49
CA ARG A 33 -18.28 -8.28 -3.86
C ARG A 33 -17.71 -6.87 -3.88
N ASP A 34 -18.23 -5.99 -3.03
CA ASP A 34 -17.73 -4.62 -2.90
C ASP A 34 -16.29 -4.58 -2.39
N MET A 35 -15.98 -5.44 -1.41
CA MET A 35 -14.63 -5.62 -0.89
C MET A 35 -13.68 -6.12 -1.99
N PHE A 36 -14.08 -7.13 -2.77
CA PHE A 36 -13.27 -7.64 -3.88
C PHE A 36 -13.00 -6.57 -4.95
N MET A 37 -13.99 -5.75 -5.29
CA MET A 37 -13.81 -4.64 -6.24
C MET A 37 -12.84 -3.58 -5.71
N ALA A 38 -12.98 -3.19 -4.45
CA ALA A 38 -12.04 -2.28 -3.79
C ALA A 38 -10.61 -2.84 -3.81
N TRP A 39 -10.44 -4.12 -3.48
CA TRP A 39 -9.14 -4.79 -3.47
C TRP A 39 -8.52 -4.90 -4.86
N SER A 40 -9.33 -5.17 -5.89
CA SER A 40 -8.89 -5.20 -7.29
C SER A 40 -8.34 -3.85 -7.76
N LEU A 41 -8.95 -2.74 -7.33
CA LEU A 41 -8.45 -1.40 -7.63
C LEU A 41 -7.13 -1.11 -6.91
N LYS A 42 -7.02 -1.47 -5.63
CA LYS A 42 -5.76 -1.36 -4.88
C LYS A 42 -4.64 -2.18 -5.52
N ARG A 43 -4.95 -3.42 -5.92
CA ARG A 43 -4.03 -4.32 -6.61
C ARG A 43 -3.56 -3.75 -7.95
N SER A 44 -4.49 -3.28 -8.78
CA SER A 44 -4.16 -2.69 -10.08
C SER A 44 -3.22 -1.50 -9.91
N LYS A 45 -3.40 -0.68 -8.86
CA LYS A 45 -2.51 0.45 -8.56
C LYS A 45 -1.11 -0.01 -8.20
N ALA A 46 -1.00 -1.01 -7.33
CA ALA A 46 0.27 -1.47 -6.81
C ALA A 46 1.07 -2.28 -7.84
N VAL A 47 0.43 -3.14 -8.63
CA VAL A 47 1.09 -3.95 -9.67
C VAL A 47 1.58 -3.08 -10.83
N ASN A 48 0.79 -2.10 -11.27
CA ASN A 48 1.16 -1.24 -12.40
C ASN A 48 2.01 -0.02 -12.00
N LYS A 49 2.32 0.16 -10.70
CA LYS A 49 2.99 1.36 -10.16
C LYS A 49 2.35 2.69 -10.62
N SER A 50 1.04 2.68 -10.84
CA SER A 50 0.29 3.81 -11.39
C SER A 50 -0.04 4.84 -10.30
N LYS A 51 0.07 6.13 -10.62
CA LYS A 51 -0.37 7.21 -9.72
C LYS A 51 -1.89 7.20 -9.53
N THR A 52 -2.63 6.87 -10.60
CA THR A 52 -4.09 6.90 -10.68
C THR A 52 -4.62 5.61 -11.30
N VAL A 53 -5.71 5.08 -10.76
CA VAL A 53 -6.46 3.92 -11.28
C VAL A 53 -7.93 4.29 -11.34
N VAL A 54 -8.61 3.89 -12.42
CA VAL A 54 -10.04 4.14 -12.63
C VAL A 54 -10.76 2.80 -12.69
N GLY A 55 -11.80 2.66 -11.88
CA GLY A 55 -12.72 1.52 -11.89
C GLY A 55 -14.10 1.94 -12.38
N VAL A 56 -14.71 1.13 -13.24
CA VAL A 56 -16.12 1.29 -13.63
C VAL A 56 -16.97 0.43 -12.68
N ILE A 57 -17.81 1.07 -11.88
CA ILE A 57 -18.61 0.43 -10.85
C ILE A 57 -20.07 0.84 -11.01
N GLY A 58 -20.98 -0.12 -10.90
CA GLY A 58 -22.43 0.15 -10.90
C GLY A 58 -22.86 0.95 -9.67
N LYS A 59 -23.85 1.84 -9.83
CA LYS A 59 -24.32 2.75 -8.76
C LYS A 59 -24.64 2.05 -7.43
N GLY A 60 -25.22 0.85 -7.48
CA GLY A 60 -25.57 0.07 -6.28
C GLY A 60 -24.38 -0.35 -5.42
N HIS A 61 -23.19 -0.46 -6.02
CA HIS A 61 -21.95 -0.90 -5.38
C HIS A 61 -21.05 0.27 -4.96
N MET A 62 -21.31 1.49 -5.46
CA MET A 62 -20.44 2.64 -5.27
C MET A 62 -20.15 2.94 -3.78
N ASN A 63 -21.19 2.95 -2.94
CA ASN A 63 -21.03 3.27 -1.52
C ASN A 63 -20.25 2.17 -0.78
N GLY A 64 -20.54 0.90 -1.06
CA GLY A 64 -19.84 -0.23 -0.45
C GLY A 64 -18.37 -0.30 -0.86
N VAL A 65 -18.06 -0.05 -2.13
CA VAL A 65 -16.68 0.00 -2.62
C VAL A 65 -15.92 1.19 -2.02
N VAL A 66 -16.51 2.38 -1.97
CA VAL A 66 -15.87 3.55 -1.34
C VAL A 66 -15.63 3.29 0.15
N TYR A 67 -16.61 2.71 0.85
CA TYR A 67 -16.45 2.31 2.23
C TYR A 67 -15.27 1.35 2.38
N ALA A 68 -15.23 0.24 1.61
CA ALA A 68 -14.15 -0.74 1.67
C ALA A 68 -12.77 -0.14 1.30
N LEU A 69 -12.71 0.82 0.39
CA LEU A 69 -11.46 1.51 0.04
C LEU A 69 -10.91 2.35 1.20
N ILE A 70 -11.79 3.08 1.91
CA ILE A 70 -11.43 3.99 3.00
C ILE A 70 -11.21 3.25 4.33
N SER A 71 -12.07 2.27 4.63
CA SER A 71 -12.09 1.54 5.91
C SER A 71 -11.06 0.42 5.99
N ASP A 72 -10.52 -0.05 4.87
CA ASP A 72 -9.39 -0.97 4.85
C ASP A 72 -8.11 -0.23 5.30
N GLN A 73 -7.94 -0.17 6.63
CA GLN A 73 -6.76 0.34 7.36
C GLN A 73 -5.65 -0.71 7.53
N GLY A 74 -5.81 -1.90 6.92
CA GLY A 74 -4.72 -2.79 6.56
C GLY A 74 -4.37 -3.91 7.55
N ASP A 75 -4.29 -5.13 7.00
CA ASP A 75 -3.25 -6.10 7.39
C ASP A 75 -2.67 -6.87 6.18
N LEU A 76 -2.83 -6.35 4.97
CA LEU A 76 -2.03 -6.81 3.81
C LEU A 76 -1.62 -5.60 3.01
N ARG A 77 -0.53 -4.95 3.43
CA ARG A 77 0.04 -3.86 2.65
C ARG A 77 0.57 -4.47 1.37
N PHE A 78 0.10 -3.97 0.22
CA PHE A 78 0.66 -4.32 -1.09
C PHE A 78 2.19 -4.10 -1.19
N ARG A 79 2.79 -3.32 -0.27
CA ARG A 79 4.26 -3.23 -0.05
C ARG A 79 4.92 -4.56 0.32
N ASP A 80 4.23 -5.44 1.03
CA ASP A 80 4.74 -6.78 1.37
C ASP A 80 4.58 -7.78 0.21
N LEU A 81 3.59 -7.57 -0.66
CA LEU A 81 3.33 -8.43 -1.82
C LEU A 81 4.15 -8.07 -3.08
N VAL A 82 4.56 -6.81 -3.23
CA VAL A 82 5.25 -6.32 -4.44
C VAL A 82 6.78 -6.37 -4.30
N GLY A 83 7.28 -6.70 -3.12
CA GLY A 83 8.70 -6.60 -2.83
C GLY A 83 9.12 -5.13 -2.72
N ARG A 84 9.90 -4.83 -1.69
CA ARG A 84 10.43 -3.49 -1.44
C ARG A 84 11.25 -3.04 -2.66
N GLU A 85 10.87 -1.93 -3.28
CA GLU A 85 11.69 -1.31 -4.32
C GLU A 85 13.05 -0.89 -3.71
N SER A 86 14.08 -1.52 -4.27
CA SER A 86 15.53 -1.31 -4.13
C SER A 86 16.03 -0.75 -2.79
N SER A 87 16.55 -1.68 -1.98
CA SER A 87 17.32 -1.45 -0.75
C SER A 87 18.38 -0.34 -0.92
N GLU A 88 18.92 -0.13 -2.12
CA GLU A 88 19.94 0.89 -2.40
C GLU A 88 19.53 2.33 -2.08
N THR A 89 18.27 2.75 -2.26
CA THR A 89 17.89 4.17 -1.99
C THR A 89 17.83 4.47 -0.50
N TRP A 90 17.32 3.53 0.29
CA TRP A 90 17.30 3.65 1.75
C TRP A 90 18.70 3.44 2.35
N ALA A 91 19.44 2.43 1.87
CA ALA A 91 20.79 2.15 2.34
C ALA A 91 21.75 3.32 2.03
N SER A 92 21.67 3.90 0.82
CA SER A 92 22.48 5.08 0.47
C SER A 92 22.14 6.30 1.32
N SER A 93 20.88 6.47 1.74
CA SER A 93 20.49 7.56 2.64
C SER A 93 21.06 7.37 4.05
N VAL A 94 21.07 6.14 4.57
CA VAL A 94 21.69 5.80 5.87
C VAL A 94 23.20 5.96 5.81
N VAL A 95 23.85 5.44 4.77
CA VAL A 95 25.30 5.57 4.56
C VAL A 95 25.70 7.03 4.42
N LYS A 96 24.95 7.82 3.64
CA LYS A 96 25.20 9.26 3.48
C LYS A 96 25.05 10.03 4.78
N GLY A 97 24.06 9.67 5.61
CA GLY A 97 23.92 10.22 6.97
C GLY A 97 25.11 9.90 7.86
N LEU A 98 25.54 8.64 7.88
CA LEU A 98 26.68 8.18 8.69
C LEU A 98 28.01 8.84 8.28
N VAL A 99 28.26 8.97 6.98
CA VAL A 99 29.45 9.67 6.46
C VAL A 99 29.43 11.14 6.85
N ARG A 100 28.28 11.81 6.67
CA ARG A 100 28.12 13.23 7.06
C ARG A 100 28.40 13.43 8.54
N ASP A 101 27.81 12.61 9.40
CA ASP A 101 27.93 12.76 10.85
C ASP A 101 29.36 12.46 11.33
N THR A 102 30.08 11.53 10.68
CA THR A 102 31.50 11.26 10.93
C THR A 102 32.40 12.45 10.55
N VAL A 103 32.16 13.08 9.40
CA VAL A 103 32.92 14.26 8.95
C VAL A 103 32.71 15.43 9.91
N ILE A 104 31.46 15.66 10.35
CA ILE A 104 31.16 16.71 11.33
C ILE A 104 31.88 16.45 12.66
N GLY A 105 31.87 15.20 13.13
CA GLY A 105 32.59 14.81 14.35
C GLY A 105 34.09 15.10 14.28
N LEU A 106 34.74 14.72 13.18
CA LEU A 106 36.17 14.97 12.97
C LEU A 106 36.49 16.48 12.87
N ALA A 107 35.66 17.25 12.18
CA ALA A 107 35.85 18.70 12.06
C ALA A 107 35.74 19.40 13.42
N LEU A 108 34.74 19.03 14.23
CA LEU A 108 34.57 19.56 15.59
C LEU A 108 35.71 19.15 16.51
N TRP A 109 36.20 17.92 16.39
CA TRP A 109 37.34 17.44 17.18
C TRP A 109 38.64 18.19 16.84
N ALA A 110 38.93 18.40 15.55
CA ALA A 110 40.10 19.16 15.12
C ALA A 110 40.03 20.63 15.58
N LEU A 111 38.84 21.25 15.52
CA LEU A 111 38.63 22.61 16.03
C LEU A 111 38.85 22.68 17.55
N TYR A 112 38.42 21.66 18.29
CA TYR A 112 38.65 21.56 19.73
C TYR A 112 40.14 21.48 20.07
N GLU A 113 40.92 20.68 19.35
CA GLU A 113 42.37 20.60 19.55
C GLU A 113 43.07 21.93 19.26
N LEU A 114 42.66 22.65 18.21
CA LEU A 114 43.24 23.96 17.88
C LEU A 114 42.96 24.99 18.99
N LEU A 115 41.74 25.00 19.54
CA LEU A 115 41.38 25.88 20.65
C LEU A 115 42.14 25.53 21.93
N GLN A 116 42.29 24.23 22.24
CA GLN A 116 43.11 23.76 23.36
C GLN A 116 44.58 24.19 23.19
N ALA A 117 45.18 23.95 22.03
CA ALA A 117 46.56 24.34 21.75
C ALA A 117 46.77 25.86 21.87
N ALA A 118 45.84 26.67 21.33
CA ALA A 118 45.88 28.13 21.45
C ALA A 118 45.68 28.61 22.89
N ALA A 119 44.78 27.98 23.65
CA ALA A 119 44.53 28.30 25.05
C ALA A 119 45.74 27.97 25.95
N VAL A 120 46.45 26.88 25.67
CA VAL A 120 47.71 26.52 26.36
C VAL A 120 48.80 27.55 26.06
N HIS A 121 48.89 28.05 24.84
CA HIS A 121 49.89 29.04 24.43
C HIS A 121 49.68 30.44 25.03
N ILE A 122 48.46 30.79 25.41
CA ILE A 122 48.10 32.08 26.05
C ILE A 122 48.35 32.05 27.56
N LYS A 123 48.47 30.86 28.17
CA LYS A 123 48.59 30.68 29.63
C LYS A 123 50.03 30.46 30.12
N LEU A 124 51.03 30.48 29.23
CA LEU A 124 52.46 30.42 29.54
C LEU A 124 53.07 31.82 29.69
#